data_AF-A0A354P6G1-F1
#
_entry.id   AF-A0A354P6G1-F1
#
_cell.length_a   1.000
_cell.length_b   1.000
_cell.length_c   1.000
_cell.angle_alpha   90.00
_cell.angle_beta   90.00
_cell.angle_gamma   90.00
#
_symmetry.space_group_name_H-M   'P 1'
#
loop_
_entity.id
_entity.type
_entity.pdbx_description
1 polymer ?
#
loop_
_entity_poly.entity_id
_entity_poly.type
_entity_poly.pdbx_seq_one_letter_code
_entity_poly.pdbx_strand_id
1 'polypeptide(L)'
;MFEMGWEAWLTVSMAFMLLLSLSLRIAATDLLAIASLGTLILAQNITGTDLLPSSRDAVIGFGNEGLITVAFLFAVVAGLELTGGTELATGWLLKRARTLPGAQLLLLTPVAILSGFLNNTPVVAAMLPVVNDLAKRVNTSPSQLLLPLSYAAILGGMCTLIGTSTNLLVQGMVVAEGAKPLGFFAPAYVGIPATIIGLSYIMLASRWLLPNRKPALSAKDDPRQYTVEMVVMAGGGLVGQTIEAAGLRHLPGLYLAEIQRDDYQITAVGPTERLLANDTLVLVGVLDSVVDLQKIRGLAPPDDQARKLDAPAWNRKLVEAVVSSRCSLLGKTIREGRFRTHYGAAVIAVGRGDKRLPGKLGDVRLEVGDVLLLEASPTFLEQRSQSHEFFLVSDVPGGSVRRPERAWLALAILVAMVSAATM
;
A
#
# COMPACT_ATOMS: atom_id res chain seq x y z
N MET A 1 21.06 -47.21 -10.47
CA MET A 1 20.30 -46.64 -9.34
C MET A 1 21.32 -45.85 -8.55
N PHE A 2 21.29 -44.51 -8.61
CA PHE A 2 22.29 -43.69 -7.91
C PHE A 2 22.15 -43.93 -6.40
N GLU A 3 23.17 -44.52 -5.76
CA GLU A 3 23.20 -44.59 -4.30
C GLU A 3 23.39 -43.16 -3.77
N MET A 4 22.32 -42.59 -3.21
CA MET A 4 22.40 -41.28 -2.57
C MET A 4 23.20 -41.42 -1.28
N GLY A 5 24.35 -40.75 -1.20
CA GLY A 5 25.17 -40.64 -0.01
C GLY A 5 24.40 -40.04 1.18
N TRP A 6 24.94 -40.19 2.39
CA TRP A 6 24.33 -39.63 3.59
C TRP A 6 24.23 -38.10 3.53
N GLU A 7 25.14 -37.44 2.79
CA GLU A 7 25.12 -36.01 2.51
C GLU A 7 23.84 -35.60 1.79
N ALA A 8 23.46 -36.35 0.75
CA ALA A 8 22.23 -36.09 -0.02
C ALA A 8 20.99 -36.26 0.85
N TRP A 9 20.94 -37.31 1.68
CA TRP A 9 19.85 -37.51 2.65
C TRP A 9 19.79 -36.40 3.69
N LEU A 10 20.94 -35.92 4.20
CA LEU A 10 21.01 -34.80 5.12
C LEU A 10 20.45 -33.53 4.46
N THR A 11 20.86 -33.21 3.24
CA THR A 11 20.39 -32.03 2.51
C THR A 11 18.89 -32.09 2.25
N VAL A 12 18.37 -33.24 1.80
CA VAL A 12 16.92 -33.42 1.58
C VAL A 12 16.14 -33.31 2.89
N SER A 13 16.62 -33.94 3.97
CA SER A 13 15.99 -33.83 5.29
C SER A 13 15.99 -32.39 5.79
N MET A 14 17.09 -31.66 5.60
CA MET A 14 17.20 -30.26 5.99
C MET A 14 16.23 -29.37 5.20
N ALA A 15 16.15 -29.57 3.88
CA ALA A 15 15.20 -28.86 3.02
C ALA A 15 13.74 -29.14 3.43
N PHE A 16 13.42 -30.40 3.74
CA PHE A 16 12.10 -30.78 4.22
C PHE A 16 11.78 -30.15 5.59
N MET A 17 12.71 -30.21 6.54
CA MET A 17 12.53 -29.57 7.85
C MET A 17 12.37 -28.05 7.74
N LEU A 18 13.12 -27.40 6.85
CA LEU A 18 12.97 -25.97 6.57
C LEU A 18 11.56 -25.66 6.05
N LEU A 19 11.10 -26.39 5.03
CA LEU A 19 9.75 -26.21 4.46
C LEU A 19 8.64 -26.47 5.50
N LEU A 20 8.78 -27.52 6.31
CA LEU A 20 7.82 -27.83 7.36
C LEU A 20 7.80 -26.74 8.44
N SER A 21 8.97 -26.26 8.87
CA SER A 21 9.10 -25.20 9.87
C SER A 21 8.51 -23.87 9.38
N LEU A 22 8.69 -23.56 8.09
CA LEU A 22 8.06 -22.41 7.43
C LEU A 22 6.54 -22.55 7.37
N SER A 23 6.03 -23.73 7.01
CA SER A 23 4.60 -24.01 6.96
C SER A 23 3.95 -23.91 8.35
N LEU A 24 4.64 -24.34 9.40
CA LEU A 24 4.18 -24.31 10.78
C LEU A 24 4.48 -22.97 11.49
N ARG A 25 5.17 -22.03 10.83
CA ARG A 25 5.56 -20.71 11.35
C ARG A 25 6.29 -20.79 12.71
N ILE A 26 7.18 -21.78 12.85
CA ILE A 26 7.87 -22.06 14.12
C ILE A 26 8.77 -20.90 14.55
N ALA A 27 9.42 -20.25 13.59
CA ALA A 27 10.29 -19.10 13.81
C ALA A 27 10.31 -18.18 12.58
N ALA A 28 11.03 -17.07 12.68
CA ALA A 28 11.22 -16.15 11.57
C ALA A 28 11.95 -16.84 10.39
N THR A 29 11.58 -16.46 9.16
CA THR A 29 12.04 -17.07 7.91
C THR A 29 13.56 -17.01 7.73
N ASP A 30 14.16 -15.88 8.12
CA ASP A 30 15.59 -15.63 8.09
C ASP A 30 16.33 -16.54 9.08
N LEU A 31 15.84 -16.67 10.31
CA LEU A 31 16.43 -17.54 11.32
C LEU A 31 16.42 -19.00 10.86
N LEU A 32 15.29 -19.48 10.33
CA LEU A 32 15.17 -20.84 9.84
C LEU A 32 16.14 -21.12 8.69
N ALA A 33 16.22 -20.22 7.70
CA ALA A 33 17.12 -20.38 6.57
C ALA A 33 18.61 -20.37 6.99
N ILE A 34 19.00 -19.44 7.86
CA ILE A 34 20.37 -19.33 8.36
C ILE A 34 20.73 -20.55 9.22
N ALA A 35 19.81 -21.03 10.07
CA ALA A 35 20.04 -22.22 10.88
C ALA A 35 20.21 -23.48 10.02
N SER A 36 19.36 -23.66 8.99
CA SER A 36 19.48 -24.76 8.03
C SER A 36 20.82 -24.74 7.29
N LEU A 37 21.21 -23.57 6.75
CA LEU A 37 22.48 -23.41 6.05
C LEU A 37 23.67 -23.62 7.00
N GLY A 38 23.62 -23.04 8.20
CA GLY A 38 24.65 -23.19 9.23
C GLY A 38 24.84 -24.63 9.68
N THR A 39 23.77 -25.42 9.74
CA THR A 39 23.84 -26.85 10.08
C THR A 39 24.54 -27.67 8.98
N LEU A 40 24.28 -27.36 7.70
CA LEU A 40 24.96 -28.00 6.58
C LEU A 40 26.45 -27.63 6.54
N ILE A 41 26.79 -26.37 6.79
CA ILE A 41 28.18 -25.90 6.88
C ILE A 41 28.88 -26.56 8.08
N LEU A 42 28.21 -26.68 9.22
CA LEU A 42 28.78 -27.35 10.39
C LEU A 42 29.05 -28.82 10.11
N ALA A 43 28.12 -29.52 9.46
CA ALA A 43 28.30 -30.90 9.05
C ALA A 43 29.48 -31.05 8.06
N GLN A 44 29.63 -30.11 7.12
CA GLN A 44 30.78 -30.05 6.22
C GLN A 44 32.11 -29.90 6.97
N ASN A 45 32.19 -28.95 7.93
CA ASN A 45 33.41 -28.72 8.71
C ASN A 45 33.79 -29.91 9.60
N ILE A 46 32.81 -30.65 10.13
CA ILE A 46 33.06 -31.82 10.99
C ILE A 46 33.50 -33.03 10.16
N THR A 47 32.86 -33.25 9.01
CA THR A 47 33.09 -34.48 8.21
C THR A 47 34.16 -34.31 7.14
N GLY A 48 34.50 -33.07 6.77
CA GLY A 48 35.48 -32.78 5.71
C GLY A 48 35.02 -33.16 4.31
N THR A 49 33.71 -33.39 4.10
CA THR A 49 33.17 -33.76 2.78
C THR A 49 33.04 -32.52 1.88
N ASP A 50 33.52 -32.62 0.64
CA ASP A 50 33.39 -31.56 -0.37
C ASP A 50 31.98 -31.53 -1.01
N LEU A 51 31.11 -32.48 -0.66
CA LEU A 51 29.75 -32.60 -1.20
C LEU A 51 28.74 -31.68 -0.49
N LEU A 52 29.10 -31.13 0.67
CA LEU A 52 28.27 -30.20 1.43
C LEU A 52 28.78 -28.75 1.24
N PRO A 53 27.90 -27.73 1.37
CA PRO A 53 28.29 -26.35 1.14
C PRO A 53 29.31 -25.88 2.18
N SER A 54 30.42 -25.31 1.72
CA SER A 54 31.40 -24.66 2.58
C SER A 54 30.97 -23.26 3.02
N SER A 55 31.67 -22.69 3.99
CA SER A 55 31.49 -21.28 4.38
C SER A 55 31.72 -20.33 3.20
N ARG A 56 32.63 -20.68 2.28
CA ARG A 56 32.88 -19.90 1.06
C ARG A 56 31.72 -19.99 0.08
N ASP A 57 31.16 -21.17 -0.13
CA ASP A 57 30.02 -21.37 -1.04
C ASP A 57 28.77 -20.63 -0.55
N ALA A 58 28.57 -20.62 0.77
CA ALA A 58 27.51 -19.83 1.40
C ALA A 58 27.64 -18.33 1.09
N VAL A 59 28.84 -17.76 1.21
CA VAL A 59 29.11 -16.34 0.89
C VAL A 59 28.93 -16.06 -0.60
N ILE A 60 29.37 -16.96 -1.48
CA ILE A 60 29.17 -16.85 -2.94
C ILE A 60 27.67 -16.84 -3.27
N GLY A 61 26.86 -17.64 -2.57
CA GLY A 61 25.41 -17.64 -2.72
C GLY A 61 24.75 -16.29 -2.43
N PHE A 62 25.25 -15.53 -1.45
CA PHE A 62 24.78 -14.15 -1.18
C PHE A 62 25.21 -13.15 -2.27
N GLY A 63 26.25 -13.48 -3.05
CA GLY A 63 26.66 -12.71 -4.23
C GLY A 63 25.84 -13.00 -5.49
N ASN A 64 24.74 -13.78 -5.38
CA ASN A 64 23.90 -14.10 -6.53
C ASN A 64 23.31 -12.82 -7.15
N GLU A 65 23.53 -12.64 -8.45
CA GLU A 65 23.06 -11.48 -9.22
C GLU A 65 21.56 -11.26 -9.05
N GLY A 66 20.76 -12.33 -9.07
CA GLY A 66 19.32 -12.27 -8.87
C GLY A 66 18.91 -11.72 -7.49
N LEU A 67 19.64 -12.05 -6.41
CA LEU A 67 19.39 -11.49 -5.07
C LEU A 67 19.61 -9.98 -5.06
N ILE A 68 20.71 -9.53 -5.67
CA ILE A 68 21.07 -8.11 -5.77
C ILE A 68 20.03 -7.36 -6.61
N THR A 69 19.59 -7.93 -7.73
CA THR A 69 18.51 -7.36 -8.56
C THR A 69 17.24 -7.17 -7.73
N VAL A 70 16.79 -8.19 -6.98
CA VAL A 70 15.61 -8.10 -6.12
C VAL A 70 15.75 -6.97 -5.08
N ALA A 71 16.91 -6.82 -4.44
CA ALA A 71 17.15 -5.77 -3.45
C ALA A 71 16.98 -4.37 -4.06
N PHE A 72 17.55 -4.11 -5.24
CA PHE A 72 17.37 -2.84 -5.94
C PHE A 72 15.91 -2.59 -6.36
N LEU A 73 15.19 -3.64 -6.76
CA LEU A 73 13.76 -3.52 -7.10
C LEU A 73 12.92 -3.06 -5.90
N PHE A 74 13.19 -3.58 -4.70
CA PHE A 74 12.50 -3.12 -3.49
C PHE A 74 12.76 -1.64 -3.20
N ALA A 75 13.98 -1.15 -3.42
CA ALA A 75 14.29 0.27 -3.27
C ALA A 75 13.50 1.14 -4.27
N VAL A 76 13.37 0.70 -5.52
CA VAL A 76 12.57 1.41 -6.54
C VAL A 76 11.08 1.40 -6.19
N VAL A 77 10.54 0.28 -5.72
CA VAL A 77 9.14 0.18 -5.29
C VAL A 77 8.86 1.10 -4.09
N ALA A 78 9.73 1.11 -3.08
CA ALA A 78 9.63 2.05 -1.97
C ALA A 78 9.65 3.52 -2.45
N GLY A 79 10.50 3.82 -3.44
CA GLY A 79 10.52 5.13 -4.10
C GLY A 79 9.20 5.49 -4.79
N LEU A 80 8.56 4.55 -5.49
CA LEU A 80 7.25 4.74 -6.11
C LEU A 80 6.14 4.95 -5.07
N GLU A 81 6.17 4.24 -3.95
CA GLU A 81 5.20 4.38 -2.85
C GLU A 81 5.30 5.75 -2.17
N LEU A 82 6.52 6.17 -1.79
CA LEU A 82 6.77 7.44 -1.11
C LEU A 82 6.44 8.67 -1.99
N THR A 83 6.52 8.51 -3.31
CA THR A 83 6.24 9.59 -4.27
C THR A 83 4.81 9.57 -4.81
N GLY A 84 4.05 8.49 -4.63
CA GLY A 84 2.74 8.31 -5.28
C GLY A 84 2.87 8.03 -6.79
N GLY A 85 4.02 7.53 -7.25
CA GLY A 85 4.23 7.15 -8.66
C GLY A 85 3.29 6.03 -9.13
N THR A 86 2.88 5.15 -8.22
CA THR A 86 1.89 4.10 -8.50
C THR A 86 0.55 4.66 -8.94
N GLU A 87 0.08 5.76 -8.34
CA GLU A 87 -1.17 6.43 -8.70
C GLU A 87 -1.07 7.23 -10.01
N LEU A 88 0.11 7.78 -10.34
CA LEU A 88 0.32 8.35 -11.68
C LEU A 88 0.26 7.28 -12.76
N ALA A 89 0.87 6.12 -12.52
CA ALA A 89 0.87 5.00 -13.46
C ALA A 89 -0.52 4.37 -13.64
N THR A 90 -1.35 4.37 -12.58
CA THR A 90 -2.63 3.64 -12.55
C THR A 90 -3.87 4.54 -12.51
N GLY A 91 -3.74 5.85 -12.39
CA GLY A 91 -4.87 6.79 -12.32
C GLY A 91 -5.77 6.79 -13.56
N TRP A 92 -5.22 6.44 -14.73
CA TRP A 92 -6.01 6.20 -15.95
C TRP A 92 -6.80 4.89 -15.87
N LEU A 93 -6.19 3.85 -15.28
CA LEU A 93 -6.80 2.53 -15.06
C LEU A 93 -8.03 2.64 -14.15
N LEU A 94 -7.88 3.39 -13.06
CA LEU A 94 -8.91 3.63 -12.06
C LEU A 94 -10.13 4.34 -12.64
N LYS A 95 -9.98 5.20 -13.65
CA LYS A 95 -11.14 5.91 -14.25
C LYS A 95 -12.06 4.99 -15.06
N ARG A 96 -11.50 3.94 -15.68
CA ARG A 96 -12.19 3.12 -16.69
C ARG A 96 -12.88 1.87 -16.13
N ALA A 97 -12.45 1.39 -14.96
CA ALA A 97 -13.01 0.20 -14.33
C ALA A 97 -14.35 0.51 -13.63
N ARG A 98 -15.45 -0.04 -14.16
CA ARG A 98 -16.81 0.07 -13.57
C ARG A 98 -17.40 -1.26 -13.11
N THR A 99 -16.80 -2.38 -13.52
CA THR A 99 -17.27 -3.74 -13.23
C THR A 99 -16.10 -4.61 -12.77
N LEU A 100 -16.38 -5.67 -12.02
CA LEU A 100 -15.34 -6.61 -11.56
C LEU A 100 -14.52 -7.22 -12.72
N PRO A 101 -15.12 -7.72 -13.83
CA PRO A 101 -14.35 -8.25 -14.95
C PRO A 101 -13.51 -7.17 -15.64
N GLY A 102 -14.04 -5.96 -15.76
CA GLY A 102 -13.31 -4.82 -16.33
C GLY A 102 -12.11 -4.43 -15.46
N ALA A 103 -12.29 -4.37 -14.14
CA ALA A 103 -11.24 -4.15 -13.16
C ALA A 103 -10.15 -5.23 -13.24
N GLN A 104 -10.53 -6.50 -13.31
CA GLN A 104 -9.59 -7.62 -13.48
C GLN A 104 -8.80 -7.49 -14.79
N LEU A 105 -9.44 -7.32 -15.94
CA LEU A 105 -8.73 -7.21 -17.22
C LEU A 105 -7.71 -6.05 -17.21
N LEU A 106 -8.15 -4.89 -16.71
CA LEU A 106 -7.34 -3.68 -16.61
C LEU A 106 -6.15 -3.88 -15.64
N LEU A 107 -6.32 -4.65 -14.58
CA LEU A 107 -5.28 -4.90 -13.58
C LEU A 107 -4.31 -6.02 -13.99
N LEU A 108 -4.83 -7.16 -14.43
CA LEU A 108 -4.04 -8.38 -14.65
C LEU A 108 -3.12 -8.26 -15.86
N THR A 109 -3.56 -7.59 -16.92
CA THR A 109 -2.77 -7.48 -18.16
C THR A 109 -1.49 -6.68 -17.96
N PRO A 110 -1.50 -5.46 -17.40
CA PRO A 110 -0.28 -4.71 -17.13
C PRO A 110 0.61 -5.40 -16.09
N VAL A 111 0.02 -6.06 -15.10
CA VAL A 111 0.76 -6.80 -14.07
C VAL A 111 1.51 -7.98 -14.68
N ALA A 112 0.87 -8.78 -15.53
CA ALA A 112 1.54 -9.90 -16.19
C ALA A 112 2.70 -9.42 -17.07
N ILE A 113 2.52 -8.33 -17.80
CA ILE A 113 3.59 -7.73 -18.61
C ILE A 113 4.72 -7.24 -17.71
N LEU A 114 4.40 -6.47 -16.67
CA LEU A 114 5.39 -5.89 -15.76
C LEU A 114 6.18 -6.96 -15.00
N SER A 115 5.50 -8.01 -14.54
CA SER A 115 6.13 -9.16 -13.87
C SER A 115 7.01 -9.97 -14.82
N GLY A 116 6.76 -9.90 -16.13
CA GLY A 116 7.68 -10.41 -17.13
C GLY A 116 9.05 -9.72 -17.09
N PHE A 117 9.19 -8.53 -16.52
CA PHE A 117 10.49 -7.84 -16.45
C PHE A 117 10.96 -7.60 -15.02
N LEU A 118 10.08 -7.82 -14.04
CA LEU A 118 10.31 -7.57 -12.62
C LEU A 118 9.92 -8.79 -11.81
N ASN A 119 10.65 -9.07 -10.74
CA ASN A 119 10.24 -10.14 -9.82
C ASN A 119 8.83 -9.88 -9.23
N ASN A 120 8.10 -10.97 -9.01
CA ASN A 120 6.69 -10.93 -8.63
C ASN A 120 6.41 -10.11 -7.35
N THR A 121 7.26 -10.25 -6.32
CA THR A 121 7.02 -9.68 -4.98
C THR A 121 6.98 -8.14 -4.99
N PRO A 122 7.98 -7.43 -5.56
CA PRO A 122 7.90 -5.98 -5.74
C PRO A 122 6.67 -5.50 -6.52
N VAL A 123 6.29 -6.21 -7.60
CA VAL A 123 5.13 -5.86 -8.42
C VAL A 123 3.84 -5.96 -7.61
N VAL A 124 3.67 -7.05 -6.85
CA VAL A 124 2.48 -7.24 -6.01
C VAL A 124 2.40 -6.19 -4.91
N ALA A 125 3.52 -5.87 -4.25
CA ALA A 125 3.57 -4.83 -3.23
C ALA A 125 3.18 -3.46 -3.80
N ALA A 126 3.78 -3.06 -4.92
CA ALA A 126 3.49 -1.79 -5.59
C ALA A 126 2.02 -1.67 -6.03
N MET A 127 1.37 -2.80 -6.36
CA MET A 127 -0.01 -2.84 -6.81
C MET A 127 -1.03 -3.01 -5.67
N LEU A 128 -0.61 -3.36 -4.45
CA LEU A 128 -1.47 -3.50 -3.28
C LEU A 128 -2.39 -2.28 -3.05
N PRO A 129 -1.89 -1.02 -3.02
CA PRO A 129 -2.76 0.14 -2.86
C PRO A 129 -3.74 0.30 -4.03
N VAL A 130 -3.28 0.07 -5.26
CA VAL A 130 -4.10 0.15 -6.48
C VAL A 130 -5.26 -0.85 -6.42
N VAL A 131 -4.99 -2.06 -5.94
CA VAL A 131 -6.01 -3.10 -5.77
C VAL A 131 -7.04 -2.68 -4.73
N ASN A 132 -6.61 -2.11 -3.61
CA ASN A 132 -7.52 -1.64 -2.56
C ASN A 132 -8.44 -0.52 -3.10
N ASP A 133 -7.89 0.45 -3.83
CA ASP A 133 -8.67 1.54 -4.42
C ASP A 133 -9.63 1.03 -5.50
N LEU A 134 -9.18 0.09 -6.34
CA LEU A 134 -10.00 -0.52 -7.37
C LEU A 134 -11.13 -1.35 -6.77
N ALA A 135 -10.85 -2.09 -5.67
CA ALA A 135 -11.82 -2.87 -4.93
C ALA A 135 -12.92 -1.99 -4.33
N LYS A 136 -12.54 -0.87 -3.68
CA LYS A 136 -13.48 0.14 -3.17
C LYS A 136 -14.36 0.69 -4.30
N ARG A 137 -13.77 1.02 -5.46
CA ARG A 137 -14.48 1.64 -6.58
C ARG A 137 -15.52 0.72 -7.23
N VAL A 138 -15.21 -0.57 -7.39
CA VAL A 138 -16.15 -1.57 -7.93
C VAL A 138 -16.98 -2.27 -6.85
N ASN A 139 -16.92 -1.78 -5.60
CA ASN A 139 -17.62 -2.30 -4.43
C ASN A 139 -17.45 -3.82 -4.24
N THR A 140 -16.20 -4.29 -4.29
CA THR A 140 -15.85 -5.71 -4.08
C THR A 140 -14.81 -5.88 -2.98
N SER A 141 -14.61 -7.12 -2.51
CA SER A 141 -13.55 -7.42 -1.56
C SER A 141 -12.17 -7.39 -2.24
N PRO A 142 -11.12 -6.81 -1.61
CA PRO A 142 -9.76 -6.80 -2.16
C PRO A 142 -9.24 -8.19 -2.54
N SER A 143 -9.65 -9.23 -1.81
CA SER A 143 -9.31 -10.64 -2.08
C SER A 143 -9.70 -11.11 -3.50
N GLN A 144 -10.76 -10.57 -4.09
CA GLN A 144 -11.19 -10.90 -5.46
C GLN A 144 -10.31 -10.29 -6.56
N LEU A 145 -9.40 -9.39 -6.18
CA LEU A 145 -8.44 -8.75 -7.09
C LEU A 145 -6.99 -9.12 -6.74
N LEU A 146 -6.65 -9.21 -5.44
CA LEU A 146 -5.31 -9.56 -4.97
C LEU A 146 -4.88 -10.98 -5.39
N LEU A 147 -5.79 -11.95 -5.27
CA LEU A 147 -5.49 -13.34 -5.57
C LEU A 147 -5.28 -13.55 -7.09
N PRO A 148 -6.16 -13.03 -7.97
CA PRO A 148 -5.88 -12.92 -9.41
C PRO A 148 -4.58 -12.21 -9.75
N LEU A 149 -4.31 -11.06 -9.11
CA LEU A 149 -3.11 -10.27 -9.35
C LEU A 149 -1.85 -11.06 -9.02
N SER A 150 -1.83 -11.79 -7.90
CA SER A 150 -0.71 -12.66 -7.53
C SER A 150 -0.44 -13.74 -8.58
N TYR A 151 -1.49 -14.39 -9.10
CA TYR A 151 -1.32 -15.38 -10.16
C TYR A 151 -0.91 -14.77 -11.50
N ALA A 152 -1.44 -13.59 -11.86
CA ALA A 152 -1.02 -12.88 -13.06
C ALA A 152 0.46 -12.49 -13.00
N ALA A 153 0.96 -12.07 -11.83
CA ALA A 153 2.37 -11.81 -11.63
C ALA A 153 3.21 -13.09 -11.83
N ILE A 154 2.81 -14.22 -11.23
CA ILE A 154 3.50 -15.51 -11.39
C ILE A 154 3.55 -15.95 -12.85
N LEU A 155 2.42 -15.89 -13.56
CA LEU A 155 2.33 -16.26 -14.97
C LEU A 155 3.19 -15.34 -15.85
N GLY A 156 3.09 -14.03 -15.62
CA GLY A 156 3.89 -13.03 -16.31
C GLY A 156 5.40 -13.25 -16.13
N GLY A 157 5.84 -13.47 -14.89
CA GLY A 157 7.25 -13.71 -14.56
C GLY A 157 7.85 -14.95 -15.19
N MET A 158 7.03 -15.94 -15.56
CA MET A 158 7.48 -17.11 -16.30
C MET A 158 7.93 -16.79 -17.73
N CYS A 159 7.51 -15.66 -18.31
CA CYS A 159 7.76 -15.33 -19.71
C CYS A 159 9.22 -14.94 -20.02
N THR A 160 10.02 -14.56 -19.04
CA THR A 160 11.41 -14.13 -19.28
C THR A 160 12.38 -14.75 -18.29
N LEU A 161 13.67 -14.68 -18.62
CA LEU A 161 14.74 -15.19 -17.77
C LEU A 161 14.81 -14.49 -16.40
N ILE A 162 14.55 -13.18 -16.35
CA ILE A 162 14.66 -12.36 -15.13
C ILE A 162 13.34 -12.31 -14.35
N GLY A 163 12.19 -12.59 -14.98
CA GLY A 163 10.87 -12.46 -14.35
C GLY A 163 10.65 -13.35 -13.13
N THR A 164 11.43 -14.43 -12.97
CA THR A 164 11.39 -15.28 -11.78
C THR A 164 12.76 -15.83 -11.40
N SER A 165 13.04 -15.89 -10.10
CA SER A 165 14.25 -16.48 -9.54
C SER A 165 14.46 -17.95 -9.94
N THR A 166 13.38 -18.67 -10.22
CA THR A 166 13.46 -20.06 -10.71
C THR A 166 14.08 -20.15 -12.10
N ASN A 167 13.82 -19.20 -12.99
CA ASN A 167 14.43 -19.16 -14.32
C ASN A 167 15.92 -18.80 -14.25
N LEU A 168 16.30 -17.91 -13.34
CA LEU A 168 17.70 -17.59 -13.06
C LEU A 168 18.46 -18.79 -12.46
N LEU A 169 17.81 -19.58 -11.60
CA LEU A 169 18.41 -20.80 -11.05
C LEU A 169 18.67 -21.83 -12.16
N VAL A 170 17.68 -22.07 -13.02
CA VAL A 170 17.83 -22.97 -14.18
C VAL A 170 18.93 -22.48 -15.11
N GLN A 171 18.99 -21.17 -15.38
CA GLN A 171 20.08 -20.57 -16.15
C GLN A 171 21.45 -20.86 -15.54
N GLY A 172 21.59 -20.66 -14.22
CA GLY A 172 22.82 -20.93 -13.49
C GLY A 172 23.26 -22.39 -13.62
N MET A 173 22.31 -23.34 -13.54
CA MET A 173 22.58 -24.76 -13.74
C MET A 173 23.02 -25.09 -15.16
N VAL A 174 22.32 -24.57 -16.18
CA VAL A 174 22.67 -24.77 -17.60
C VAL A 174 24.07 -24.24 -17.91
N VAL A 175 24.43 -23.07 -17.39
CA VAL A 175 25.76 -22.49 -17.56
C VAL A 175 26.82 -23.30 -16.80
N ALA A 176 26.51 -23.80 -15.60
CA ALA A 176 27.42 -24.64 -14.82
C ALA A 176 27.75 -25.98 -15.51
N GLU A 177 26.82 -26.54 -16.29
CA GLU A 177 27.04 -27.73 -17.12
C GLU A 177 27.81 -27.44 -18.42
N GLY A 178 28.20 -26.19 -18.68
CA GLY A 178 28.94 -25.78 -19.88
C GLY A 178 28.06 -25.61 -21.13
N ALA A 179 26.74 -25.65 -20.99
CA ALA A 179 25.81 -25.36 -22.08
C ALA A 179 25.70 -23.85 -22.35
N LYS A 180 25.20 -23.49 -23.53
CA LYS A 180 24.99 -22.08 -23.88
C LYS A 180 23.94 -21.45 -22.94
N PRO A 181 24.16 -20.23 -22.44
CA PRO A 181 23.17 -19.50 -21.66
C PRO A 181 21.84 -19.42 -22.42
N LEU A 182 20.72 -19.62 -21.72
CA LEU A 182 19.39 -19.40 -22.27
C LEU A 182 19.26 -17.94 -22.70
N GLY A 183 18.64 -17.72 -23.86
CA GLY A 183 18.28 -16.38 -24.31
C GLY A 183 17.23 -15.76 -23.37
N PHE A 184 17.20 -14.42 -23.31
CA PHE A 184 16.31 -13.68 -22.42
C PHE A 184 14.84 -14.09 -22.51
N PHE A 185 14.35 -14.31 -23.73
CA PHE A 185 12.96 -14.75 -24.01
C PHE A 185 12.83 -16.25 -24.27
N ALA A 186 13.84 -17.07 -23.97
CA ALA A 186 13.72 -18.52 -24.13
C ALA A 186 12.54 -19.12 -23.34
N PRO A 187 12.26 -18.68 -22.09
CA PRO A 187 11.07 -19.14 -21.36
C PRO A 187 9.74 -18.70 -21.99
N ALA A 188 9.74 -17.63 -22.80
CA ALA A 188 8.52 -17.04 -23.37
C ALA A 188 7.73 -18.02 -24.25
N TYR A 189 8.42 -18.96 -24.91
CA TYR A 189 7.78 -19.98 -25.74
C TYR A 189 6.75 -20.81 -24.97
N VAL A 190 7.01 -21.06 -23.68
CA VAL A 190 6.08 -21.76 -22.78
C VAL A 190 5.28 -20.75 -21.94
N GLY A 191 5.94 -19.69 -21.47
CA GLY A 191 5.35 -18.68 -20.58
C GLY A 191 4.20 -17.89 -21.20
N ILE A 192 4.29 -17.49 -22.47
CA ILE A 192 3.23 -16.70 -23.13
C ILE A 192 1.94 -17.51 -23.28
N PRO A 193 1.96 -18.74 -23.86
CA PRO A 193 0.76 -19.59 -23.90
C PRO A 193 0.18 -19.87 -22.52
N ALA A 194 1.03 -20.21 -21.54
CA ALA A 194 0.60 -20.45 -20.16
C ALA A 194 -0.06 -19.22 -19.53
N THR A 195 0.48 -18.02 -19.79
CA THR A 195 -0.08 -16.75 -19.31
C THR A 195 -1.44 -16.48 -19.93
N ILE A 196 -1.59 -16.64 -21.26
CA ILE A 196 -2.87 -16.42 -21.94
C ILE A 196 -3.94 -17.38 -21.40
N ILE A 197 -3.62 -18.66 -21.27
CA ILE A 197 -4.54 -19.69 -20.75
C ILE A 197 -4.88 -19.40 -19.28
N GLY A 198 -3.87 -19.11 -18.46
CA GLY A 198 -4.04 -18.85 -17.04
C GLY A 198 -4.84 -17.58 -16.75
N LEU A 199 -4.57 -16.48 -17.45
CA LEU A 199 -5.36 -15.25 -17.34
C LEU A 199 -6.80 -15.46 -17.79
N SER A 200 -7.02 -16.18 -18.90
CA SER A 200 -8.36 -16.52 -19.38
C SER A 200 -9.12 -17.34 -18.33
N TYR A 201 -8.48 -18.37 -17.77
CA TYR A 201 -9.03 -19.18 -16.69
C TYR A 201 -9.39 -18.33 -15.47
N ILE A 202 -8.47 -17.48 -15.00
CA ILE A 202 -8.71 -16.59 -13.85
C ILE A 202 -9.92 -15.70 -14.13
N MET A 203 -10.02 -15.10 -15.31
CA MET A 203 -11.15 -14.22 -15.65
C MET A 203 -12.50 -14.96 -15.71
N LEU A 204 -12.51 -16.20 -16.21
CA LEU A 204 -13.72 -17.02 -16.33
C LEU A 204 -14.16 -17.62 -14.99
N ALA A 205 -13.19 -18.04 -14.19
CA ALA A 205 -13.39 -18.82 -12.97
C ALA A 205 -13.42 -17.96 -11.70
N SER A 206 -12.92 -16.71 -11.76
CA SER A 206 -12.88 -15.79 -10.61
C SER A 206 -14.24 -15.61 -9.94
N ARG A 207 -15.30 -15.49 -10.75
CA ARG A 207 -16.68 -15.36 -10.29
C ARG A 207 -17.22 -16.55 -9.51
N TRP A 208 -16.63 -17.74 -9.66
CA TRP A 208 -17.12 -18.99 -9.06
C TRP A 208 -16.22 -19.49 -7.93
N LEU A 209 -14.90 -19.39 -8.08
CA LEU A 209 -13.95 -19.93 -7.10
C LEU A 209 -13.44 -18.92 -6.07
N LEU A 210 -13.42 -17.62 -6.40
CA LEU A 210 -12.82 -16.66 -5.47
C LEU A 210 -13.77 -16.40 -4.30
N PRO A 211 -13.33 -16.65 -3.05
CA PRO A 211 -14.16 -16.40 -1.90
C PRO A 211 -14.37 -14.89 -1.76
N ASN A 212 -15.64 -14.47 -1.67
CA ASN A 212 -15.98 -13.12 -1.25
C ASN A 212 -15.71 -12.98 0.25
N ARG A 213 -14.42 -12.92 0.60
CA ARG A 213 -13.98 -12.59 1.95
C ARG A 213 -14.14 -11.08 2.10
N LYS A 214 -15.38 -10.64 2.33
CA LYS A 214 -15.57 -9.42 3.11
C LYS A 214 -14.79 -9.64 4.40
N PRO A 215 -13.87 -8.74 4.78
CA PRO A 215 -13.10 -8.91 6.01
C PRO A 215 -14.06 -9.31 7.12
N ALA A 216 -13.83 -10.50 7.68
CA ALA A 216 -14.61 -11.02 8.79
C ALA A 216 -14.38 -10.04 9.95
N LEU A 217 -15.38 -9.19 10.20
CA LEU A 217 -15.40 -8.22 11.27
C LEU A 217 -14.17 -7.30 11.27
N SER A 218 -14.24 -6.19 10.52
CA SER A 218 -13.55 -5.00 11.02
C SER A 218 -14.19 -4.68 12.37
N ALA A 219 -13.42 -4.41 13.42
CA ALA A 219 -13.91 -3.95 14.72
C ALA A 219 -14.52 -2.51 14.64
N LYS A 220 -15.35 -2.29 13.61
CA LYS A 220 -16.03 -1.08 13.15
C LYS A 220 -17.48 -1.42 12.78
N ASP A 221 -18.15 -2.27 13.57
CA ASP A 221 -19.61 -2.47 13.47
C ASP A 221 -20.40 -1.27 14.03
N ASP A 222 -19.70 -0.18 14.38
CA ASP A 222 -20.19 1.14 14.00
C ASP A 222 -19.07 1.89 13.25
N PRO A 223 -19.27 2.27 11.97
CA PRO A 223 -18.38 3.22 11.34
C PRO A 223 -18.52 4.55 12.07
N ARG A 224 -17.70 4.78 13.11
CA ARG A 224 -17.57 6.09 13.75
C ARG A 224 -17.52 7.14 12.66
N GLN A 225 -18.53 8.00 12.63
CA GLN A 225 -18.67 8.99 11.58
C GLN A 225 -17.75 10.16 11.94
N TYR A 226 -16.65 10.28 11.21
CA TYR A 226 -15.75 11.40 11.32
C TYR A 226 -16.34 12.55 10.51
N THR A 227 -16.47 13.71 11.15
CA THR A 227 -16.75 14.95 10.44
C THR A 227 -15.43 15.56 10.03
N VAL A 228 -15.30 15.87 8.74
CA VAL A 228 -14.07 16.37 8.11
C VAL A 228 -14.42 17.63 7.34
N GLU A 229 -13.53 18.61 7.37
CA GLU A 229 -13.68 19.81 6.56
C GLU A 229 -12.58 19.90 5.51
N MET A 230 -12.93 20.37 4.32
CA MET A 230 -12.02 20.58 3.20
C MET A 230 -12.41 21.84 2.42
N VAL A 231 -11.47 22.72 2.11
CA VAL A 231 -11.63 23.93 1.31
C VAL A 231 -11.30 23.66 -0.14
N VAL A 232 -12.12 24.20 -1.03
CA VAL A 232 -11.84 24.26 -2.47
C VAL A 232 -10.79 25.34 -2.74
N MET A 233 -9.59 24.94 -3.15
CA MET A 233 -8.47 25.85 -3.39
C MET A 233 -8.76 26.82 -4.54
N ALA A 234 -8.49 28.11 -4.33
CA ALA A 234 -8.51 29.13 -5.39
C ALA A 234 -7.46 28.79 -6.47
N GLY A 235 -7.91 28.57 -7.70
CA GLY A 235 -7.06 28.09 -8.82
C GLY A 235 -6.91 26.57 -8.93
N GLY A 236 -7.55 25.80 -8.03
CA GLY A 236 -7.64 24.35 -8.13
C GLY A 236 -8.63 23.91 -9.23
N GLY A 237 -8.38 22.75 -9.84
CA GLY A 237 -9.20 22.23 -10.94
C GLY A 237 -10.66 21.91 -10.59
N LEU A 238 -11.06 22.02 -9.32
CA LEU A 238 -12.42 21.77 -8.83
C LEU A 238 -13.35 22.98 -8.95
N VAL A 239 -12.80 24.19 -9.06
CA VAL A 239 -13.60 25.42 -9.15
C VAL A 239 -14.46 25.41 -10.42
N GLY A 240 -15.75 25.68 -10.28
CA GLY A 240 -16.73 25.69 -11.37
C GLY A 240 -17.28 24.31 -11.77
N GLN A 241 -16.72 23.21 -11.23
CA GLN A 241 -17.27 21.88 -11.45
C GLN A 241 -18.53 21.65 -10.60
N THR A 242 -19.45 20.85 -11.12
CA THR A 242 -20.59 20.33 -10.33
C THR A 242 -20.12 19.25 -9.36
N ILE A 243 -20.82 19.05 -8.23
CA ILE A 243 -20.50 17.98 -7.25
C ILE A 243 -20.34 16.60 -7.89
N GLU A 244 -21.19 16.26 -8.86
CA GLU A 244 -21.10 14.98 -9.56
C GLU A 244 -19.86 14.88 -10.46
N ALA A 245 -19.58 15.91 -11.27
CA ALA A 245 -18.38 15.98 -12.11
C ALA A 245 -17.08 15.98 -11.29
N ALA A 246 -17.09 16.62 -10.12
CA ALA A 246 -15.98 16.63 -9.16
C ALA A 246 -15.79 15.27 -8.45
N GLY A 247 -16.74 14.33 -8.61
CA GLY A 247 -16.68 13.01 -7.99
C GLY A 247 -16.99 12.98 -6.49
N LEU A 248 -17.38 14.12 -5.90
CA LEU A 248 -17.60 14.27 -4.46
C LEU A 248 -18.88 13.58 -3.95
N ARG A 249 -19.79 13.21 -4.87
CA ARG A 249 -21.03 12.49 -4.54
C ARG A 249 -20.84 10.98 -4.36
N HIS A 250 -19.85 10.40 -5.03
CA HIS A 250 -19.66 8.94 -5.08
C HIS A 250 -18.38 8.53 -4.35
N LEU A 251 -18.02 9.25 -3.28
CA LEU A 251 -16.86 8.91 -2.48
C LEU A 251 -17.16 7.64 -1.68
N PRO A 252 -16.33 6.57 -1.81
CA PRO A 252 -16.57 5.33 -1.09
C PRO A 252 -16.41 5.57 0.42
N GLY A 253 -17.51 5.43 1.17
CA GLY A 253 -17.52 5.59 2.64
C GLY A 253 -17.53 7.03 3.15
N LEU A 254 -17.72 8.02 2.26
CA LEU A 254 -17.88 9.44 2.60
C LEU A 254 -19.08 10.02 1.85
N TYR A 255 -19.72 11.00 2.44
CA TYR A 255 -20.68 11.83 1.74
C TYR A 255 -20.48 13.30 2.09
N LEU A 256 -20.73 14.18 1.12
CA LEU A 256 -20.76 15.61 1.33
C LEU A 256 -22.05 15.96 2.09
N ALA A 257 -21.90 16.42 3.33
CA ALA A 257 -23.03 16.75 4.18
C ALA A 257 -23.50 18.19 3.93
N GLU A 258 -22.56 19.11 3.75
CA GLU A 258 -22.86 20.53 3.54
C GLU A 258 -21.72 21.29 2.85
N ILE A 259 -22.09 22.39 2.21
CA ILE A 259 -21.15 23.40 1.72
C ILE A 259 -21.38 24.66 2.55
N GLN A 260 -20.32 25.17 3.14
CA GLN A 260 -20.29 26.48 3.75
C GLN A 260 -19.63 27.46 2.78
N ARG A 261 -20.42 28.44 2.34
CA ARG A 261 -20.05 29.46 1.37
C ARG A 261 -20.25 30.82 2.02
N ASP A 262 -19.16 31.50 2.30
CA ASP A 262 -19.14 32.74 3.07
C ASP A 262 -19.90 32.58 4.41
N ASP A 263 -21.01 33.31 4.59
CA ASP A 263 -21.88 33.25 5.77
C ASP A 263 -23.10 32.32 5.60
N TYR A 264 -23.25 31.65 4.46
CA TYR A 264 -24.39 30.78 4.18
C TYR A 264 -24.00 29.30 4.19
N GLN A 265 -24.90 28.46 4.68
CA GLN A 265 -24.72 27.01 4.78
C GLN A 265 -25.76 26.29 3.91
N ILE A 266 -25.28 25.42 3.04
CA ILE A 266 -26.10 24.62 2.12
C ILE A 266 -26.13 23.19 2.65
N THR A 267 -27.23 22.78 3.28
CA THR A 267 -27.38 21.50 4.02
C THR A 267 -28.06 20.37 3.23
N ALA A 268 -28.26 20.55 1.91
CA ALA A 268 -28.82 19.56 1.00
C ALA A 268 -28.22 19.73 -0.40
N VAL A 269 -26.94 19.38 -0.54
CA VAL A 269 -26.16 19.68 -1.74
C VAL A 269 -26.60 18.81 -2.92
N GLY A 270 -27.15 19.44 -3.96
CA GLY A 270 -27.57 18.77 -5.20
C GLY A 270 -26.38 18.32 -6.07
N PRO A 271 -26.59 17.35 -7.00
CA PRO A 271 -25.51 16.88 -7.90
C PRO A 271 -25.00 17.97 -8.83
N THR A 272 -25.89 18.90 -9.20
CA THR A 272 -25.66 20.01 -10.13
C THR A 272 -25.12 21.25 -9.45
N GLU A 273 -25.00 21.26 -8.11
CA GLU A 273 -24.46 22.38 -7.38
C GLU A 273 -22.99 22.59 -7.77
N ARG A 274 -22.61 23.83 -8.05
CA ARG A 274 -21.25 24.15 -8.52
C ARG A 274 -20.38 24.59 -7.35
N LEU A 275 -19.15 24.08 -7.33
CA LEU A 275 -18.12 24.47 -6.38
C LEU A 275 -17.57 25.85 -6.76
N LEU A 276 -17.47 26.74 -5.78
CA LEU A 276 -16.77 28.01 -5.88
C LEU A 276 -15.43 27.95 -5.16
N ALA A 277 -14.54 28.88 -5.50
CA ALA A 277 -13.28 29.04 -4.77
C ALA A 277 -13.58 29.41 -3.31
N ASN A 278 -12.82 28.82 -2.38
CA ASN A 278 -12.95 28.99 -0.93
C ASN A 278 -14.24 28.43 -0.31
N ASP A 279 -15.02 27.63 -1.05
CA ASP A 279 -16.09 26.83 -0.44
C ASP A 279 -15.48 25.85 0.59
N THR A 280 -16.04 25.84 1.80
CA THR A 280 -15.71 24.85 2.83
C THR A 280 -16.70 23.70 2.76
N LEU A 281 -16.20 22.52 2.38
CA LEU A 281 -16.93 21.28 2.27
C LEU A 281 -16.85 20.52 3.59
N VAL A 282 -18.00 20.20 4.17
CA VAL A 282 -18.07 19.33 5.34
C VAL A 282 -18.48 17.94 4.87
N LEU A 283 -17.58 16.98 5.02
CA LEU A 283 -17.77 15.59 4.64
C LEU A 283 -17.90 14.72 5.89
N VAL A 284 -18.74 13.70 5.80
CA VAL A 284 -18.98 12.75 6.90
C VAL A 284 -18.74 11.33 6.39
N GLY A 285 -17.96 10.55 7.14
CA GLY A 285 -17.67 9.18 6.76
C GLY A 285 -16.64 8.47 7.63
N VAL A 286 -16.13 7.35 7.12
CA VAL A 286 -15.16 6.49 7.83
C VAL A 286 -13.74 7.00 7.72
N LEU A 287 -12.93 6.76 8.75
CA LEU A 287 -11.52 7.18 8.86
C LEU A 287 -10.70 6.93 7.59
N ASP A 288 -10.78 5.72 7.04
CA ASP A 288 -9.96 5.30 5.89
C ASP A 288 -10.24 6.16 4.66
N SER A 289 -11.47 6.66 4.54
CA SER A 289 -11.90 7.54 3.46
C SER A 289 -11.49 9.00 3.70
N VAL A 290 -11.36 9.43 4.97
CA VAL A 290 -10.84 10.77 5.32
C VAL A 290 -9.41 10.97 4.84
N VAL A 291 -8.57 9.94 4.98
CA VAL A 291 -7.20 9.95 4.45
C VAL A 291 -7.20 10.10 2.93
N ASP A 292 -8.16 9.48 2.24
CA ASP A 292 -8.29 9.55 0.80
C ASP A 292 -8.72 10.95 0.31
N LEU A 293 -9.45 11.74 1.12
CA LEU A 293 -9.80 13.13 0.78
C LEU A 293 -8.58 14.03 0.65
N GLN A 294 -7.58 13.87 1.51
CA GLN A 294 -6.34 14.65 1.45
C GLN A 294 -5.53 14.37 0.16
N LYS A 295 -5.79 13.26 -0.52
CA LYS A 295 -5.14 12.90 -1.80
C LYS A 295 -5.79 13.59 -3.00
N ILE A 296 -7.00 14.15 -2.87
CA ILE A 296 -7.73 14.77 -3.98
C ILE A 296 -7.11 16.13 -4.31
N ARG A 297 -6.61 16.27 -5.54
CA ARG A 297 -6.05 17.54 -6.03
C ARG A 297 -7.13 18.63 -6.06
N GLY A 298 -6.84 19.77 -5.44
CA GLY A 298 -7.72 20.93 -5.40
C GLY A 298 -8.54 21.08 -4.12
N LEU A 299 -8.49 20.08 -3.23
CA LEU A 299 -8.96 20.21 -1.85
C LEU A 299 -7.77 20.46 -0.93
N ALA A 300 -7.97 21.30 0.08
CA ALA A 300 -7.03 21.50 1.17
C ALA A 300 -7.79 21.56 2.49
N PRO A 301 -7.17 21.29 3.64
CA PRO A 301 -7.83 21.55 4.93
C PRO A 301 -8.26 23.04 5.07
N PRO A 302 -9.29 23.36 5.89
CA PRO A 302 -9.83 24.70 6.25
C PRO A 302 -8.85 25.82 6.51
N ASP A 303 -7.60 25.45 6.76
CA ASP A 303 -6.65 26.34 7.34
C ASP A 303 -5.34 26.33 6.53
N ASP A 304 -4.99 27.52 6.05
CA ASP A 304 -3.62 27.89 5.61
C ASP A 304 -2.58 27.75 6.75
N GLN A 305 -3.01 27.23 7.92
CA GLN A 305 -2.24 26.98 9.12
C GLN A 305 -1.55 25.61 9.14
N ALA A 306 -1.98 24.63 8.35
CA ALA A 306 -1.20 23.41 8.14
C ALA A 306 0.17 23.76 7.54
N ARG A 307 0.27 24.77 6.66
CA ARG A 307 1.55 25.22 6.08
C ARG A 307 2.56 25.76 7.11
N LYS A 308 2.14 26.11 8.33
CA LYS A 308 2.96 26.73 9.40
C LYS A 308 3.33 25.80 10.57
N LEU A 309 3.13 24.49 10.47
CA LEU A 309 3.80 23.57 11.40
C LEU A 309 5.31 23.61 11.09
N ASP A 310 6.16 23.76 12.13
CA ASP A 310 7.63 23.83 12.02
C ASP A 310 8.28 22.57 11.39
N ALA A 311 7.48 21.54 11.11
CA ALA A 311 7.89 20.39 10.32
C ALA A 311 7.49 20.57 8.85
N PRO A 312 8.43 20.37 7.90
CA PRO A 312 8.09 20.40 6.48
C PRO A 312 7.06 19.32 6.15
N ALA A 313 6.15 19.61 5.21
CA ALA A 313 4.97 18.78 4.92
C ALA A 313 5.29 17.28 4.75
N TRP A 314 6.43 16.94 4.13
CA TRP A 314 6.88 15.57 3.90
C TRP A 314 7.26 14.77 5.15
N ASN A 315 7.38 15.41 6.31
CA ASN A 315 7.74 14.76 7.58
C ASN A 315 6.55 14.75 8.55
N ARG A 316 5.33 15.04 8.10
CA ARG A 316 4.15 15.02 8.96
C ARG A 316 3.48 13.66 8.89
N LYS A 317 2.88 13.27 10.01
CA LYS A 317 2.16 12.01 10.16
C LYS A 317 0.71 12.27 10.54
N LEU A 318 -0.17 11.43 10.04
CA LEU A 318 -1.54 11.35 10.51
C LEU A 318 -1.60 10.45 11.73
N VAL A 319 -2.21 10.98 12.79
CA VAL A 319 -2.28 10.33 14.10
C VAL A 319 -3.71 10.30 14.55
N GLU A 320 -4.19 9.14 14.94
CA GLU A 320 -5.48 9.01 15.63
C GLU A 320 -5.23 9.12 17.14
N ALA A 321 -5.93 10.04 17.80
CA ALA A 321 -5.80 10.30 19.24
C ALA A 321 -7.17 10.29 19.92
N VAL A 322 -7.32 9.50 20.99
CA VAL A 322 -8.55 9.44 21.78
C VAL A 322 -8.43 10.34 23.01
N VAL A 323 -9.30 11.34 23.15
CA VAL A 323 -9.28 12.32 24.24
C VAL A 323 -9.53 11.62 25.58
N SER A 324 -8.62 11.79 26.53
CA SER A 324 -8.76 11.23 27.88
C SER A 324 -9.49 12.17 28.83
N SER A 325 -9.91 11.64 29.99
CA SER A 325 -10.47 12.44 31.09
C SER A 325 -9.48 13.42 31.72
N ARG A 326 -8.19 13.34 31.37
CA ARG A 326 -7.12 14.22 31.88
C ARG A 326 -6.67 15.25 30.83
N CYS A 327 -7.33 15.32 29.68
CA CYS A 327 -7.00 16.31 28.67
C CYS A 327 -7.25 17.73 29.21
N SER A 328 -6.25 18.60 29.09
CA SER A 328 -6.30 19.98 29.59
C SER A 328 -7.24 20.91 28.80
N LEU A 329 -7.73 20.45 27.63
CA LEU A 329 -8.65 21.17 26.76
C LEU A 329 -10.10 20.69 26.85
N LEU A 330 -10.44 19.82 27.82
CA LEU A 330 -11.82 19.37 28.03
C LEU A 330 -12.78 20.55 28.25
N GLY A 331 -13.92 20.49 27.56
CA GLY A 331 -14.98 21.51 27.62
C GLY A 331 -14.69 22.81 26.85
N LYS A 332 -13.48 22.99 26.31
CA LYS A 332 -13.13 24.12 25.43
C LYS A 332 -13.35 23.72 23.97
N THR A 333 -13.66 24.71 23.12
CA THR A 333 -13.63 24.47 21.67
C THR A 333 -12.19 24.28 21.18
N ILE A 334 -12.00 23.56 20.07
CA ILE A 334 -10.68 23.37 19.45
C ILE A 334 -9.98 24.73 19.21
N ARG A 335 -10.75 25.75 18.79
CA ARG A 335 -10.27 27.12 18.56
C ARG A 335 -9.92 27.84 19.87
N GLU A 336 -10.80 27.80 20.88
CA GLU A 336 -10.53 28.43 22.20
C GLU A 336 -9.34 27.80 22.91
N GLY A 337 -9.23 26.48 22.85
CA GLY A 337 -8.12 25.72 23.43
C GLY A 337 -6.79 25.90 22.70
N ARG A 338 -6.80 26.56 21.52
CA ARG A 338 -5.64 26.74 20.64
C ARG A 338 -4.89 25.41 20.44
N PHE A 339 -5.64 24.34 20.13
CA PHE A 339 -5.12 22.96 20.06
C PHE A 339 -3.80 22.87 19.28
N ARG A 340 -3.71 23.58 18.15
CA ARG A 340 -2.50 23.67 17.31
C ARG A 340 -1.27 24.16 18.05
N THR A 341 -1.36 25.28 18.77
CA THR A 341 -0.21 25.85 19.49
C THR A 341 0.09 25.07 20.75
N HIS A 342 -0.94 24.54 21.41
CA HIS A 342 -0.77 23.80 22.65
C HIS A 342 -0.12 22.43 22.43
N TYR A 343 -0.51 21.73 21.35
CA TYR A 343 -0.11 20.36 21.07
C TYR A 343 0.82 20.21 19.87
N GLY A 344 1.04 21.25 19.06
CA GLY A 344 1.85 21.15 17.83
C GLY A 344 1.20 20.28 16.75
N ALA A 345 -0.13 20.11 16.80
CA ALA A 345 -0.88 19.23 15.91
C ALA A 345 -2.17 19.91 15.43
N ALA A 346 -2.52 19.72 14.16
CA ALA A 346 -3.76 20.23 13.58
C ALA A 346 -4.85 19.16 13.60
N VAL A 347 -6.06 19.52 14.06
CA VAL A 347 -7.21 18.60 14.04
C VAL A 347 -7.82 18.61 12.64
N ILE A 348 -7.86 17.45 11.99
CA ILE A 348 -8.43 17.25 10.65
C ILE A 348 -9.86 16.76 10.75
N ALA A 349 -10.13 15.87 11.70
CA ALA A 349 -11.44 15.27 11.88
C ALA A 349 -11.72 14.97 13.36
N VAL A 350 -13.00 14.97 13.71
CA VAL A 350 -13.49 14.57 15.03
C VAL A 350 -14.59 13.54 14.86
N GLY A 351 -14.48 12.43 15.60
CA GLY A 351 -15.52 11.41 15.74
C GLY A 351 -16.00 11.32 17.19
N ARG A 352 -17.32 11.32 17.39
CA ARG A 352 -17.97 11.20 18.72
C ARG A 352 -19.04 10.13 18.68
N GLY A 353 -18.64 8.88 18.95
CA GLY A 353 -19.52 7.72 18.73
C GLY A 353 -20.11 7.78 17.31
N ASP A 354 -21.43 7.72 17.24
CA ASP A 354 -22.18 7.72 15.96
C ASP A 354 -22.91 9.04 15.73
N LYS A 355 -22.57 10.07 16.52
CA LYS A 355 -23.17 11.40 16.41
C LYS A 355 -22.41 12.23 15.39
N ARG A 356 -23.15 12.77 14.43
CA ARG A 356 -22.68 13.86 13.56
C ARG A 356 -22.45 15.12 14.42
N LEU A 357 -21.29 15.75 14.24
CA LEU A 357 -20.99 17.04 14.84
C LEU A 357 -21.35 18.14 13.83
N PRO A 358 -22.35 19.01 14.14
CA PRO A 358 -22.73 20.09 13.24
C PRO A 358 -21.78 21.29 13.37
N GLY A 359 -21.60 22.03 12.28
CA GLY A 359 -20.85 23.29 12.27
C GLY A 359 -19.34 23.12 12.12
N LYS A 360 -18.60 24.20 12.39
CA LYS A 360 -17.16 24.26 12.12
C LYS A 360 -16.36 23.38 13.09
N LEU A 361 -15.36 22.65 12.60
CA LEU A 361 -14.48 21.79 13.41
C LEU A 361 -13.81 22.59 14.53
N GLY A 362 -13.43 23.83 14.26
CA GLY A 362 -12.85 24.74 15.25
C GLY A 362 -13.78 25.08 16.42
N ASP A 363 -15.10 25.01 16.22
CA ASP A 363 -16.12 25.35 17.22
C ASP A 363 -16.61 24.11 18.00
N VAL A 364 -16.10 22.92 17.67
CA VAL A 364 -16.39 21.68 18.39
C VAL A 364 -15.74 21.73 19.78
N ARG A 365 -16.56 21.56 20.82
CA ARG A 365 -16.11 21.42 22.22
C ARG A 365 -15.63 20.00 22.48
N LEU A 366 -14.42 19.85 23.00
CA LEU A 366 -13.82 18.54 23.26
C LEU A 366 -14.45 17.84 24.47
N GLU A 367 -14.83 16.58 24.28
CA GLU A 367 -15.37 15.69 25.30
C GLU A 367 -14.50 14.45 25.49
N VAL A 368 -14.64 13.81 26.65
CA VAL A 368 -13.94 12.56 26.95
C VAL A 368 -14.41 11.46 26.00
N GLY A 369 -13.47 10.76 25.36
CA GLY A 369 -13.77 9.71 24.38
C GLY A 369 -13.91 10.21 22.94
N ASP A 370 -13.80 11.52 22.70
CA ASP A 370 -13.68 12.04 21.33
C ASP A 370 -12.45 11.44 20.64
N VAL A 371 -12.61 11.09 19.37
CA VAL A 371 -11.56 10.53 18.54
C VAL A 371 -11.13 11.59 17.54
N LEU A 372 -9.90 12.05 17.68
CA LEU A 372 -9.32 13.11 16.86
C LEU A 372 -8.40 12.49 15.81
N LEU A 373 -8.58 12.86 14.56
CA LEU A 373 -7.58 12.66 13.52
C LEU A 373 -6.71 13.91 13.43
N LEU A 374 -5.42 13.75 13.68
CA LEU A 374 -4.45 14.84 13.80
C LEU A 374 -3.40 14.78 12.71
N GLU A 375 -3.05 15.93 12.12
CA GLU A 375 -1.80 16.11 11.39
C GLU A 375 -0.75 16.63 12.37
N ALA A 376 0.28 15.84 12.64
CA ALA A 376 1.27 16.16 13.65
C ALA A 376 2.71 15.96 13.16
N SER A 377 3.67 16.57 13.87
CA SER A 377 5.09 16.27 13.68
C SER A 377 5.40 14.83 14.14
N PRO A 378 6.48 14.19 13.67
CA PRO A 378 6.85 12.83 14.09
C PRO A 378 7.06 12.72 15.60
N THR A 379 7.59 13.79 16.19
CA THR A 379 7.84 13.92 17.63
C THR A 379 6.58 13.93 18.48
N PHE A 380 5.41 14.23 17.89
CA PHE A 380 4.13 14.23 18.62
C PHE A 380 3.78 12.83 19.14
N LEU A 381 3.96 11.80 18.31
CA LEU A 381 3.73 10.40 18.70
C LEU A 381 4.64 10.00 19.86
N GLU A 382 5.93 10.32 19.77
CA GLU A 382 6.91 9.97 20.80
C GLU A 382 6.66 10.70 22.12
N GLN A 383 6.35 12.00 22.05
CA GLN A 383 6.11 12.83 23.25
C GLN A 383 4.76 12.55 23.91
N ARG A 384 3.72 12.21 23.13
CA ARG A 384 2.34 12.13 23.63
C ARG A 384 1.79 10.73 23.79
N SER A 385 2.38 9.70 23.20
CA SER A 385 2.10 8.31 23.55
C SER A 385 2.39 8.00 25.02
N GLN A 386 3.30 8.74 25.64
CA GLN A 386 3.63 8.63 27.08
C GLN A 386 2.80 9.57 27.97
N SER A 387 2.02 10.48 27.38
CA SER A 387 1.22 11.46 28.12
C SER A 387 -0.17 10.89 28.44
N HIS A 388 -0.68 11.16 29.65
CA HIS A 388 -2.00 10.66 30.07
C HIS A 388 -3.17 11.52 29.53
N GLU A 389 -2.90 12.52 28.69
CA GLU A 389 -3.92 13.41 28.10
C GLU A 389 -4.72 12.72 26.98
N PHE A 390 -4.22 11.60 26.44
CA PHE A 390 -4.89 10.78 25.43
C PHE A 390 -4.90 9.31 25.88
N PHE A 391 -6.01 8.60 25.66
CA PHE A 391 -6.13 7.18 26.01
C PHE A 391 -5.39 6.27 25.02
N LEU A 392 -5.33 6.69 23.75
CA LEU A 392 -4.65 5.99 22.68
C LEU A 392 -4.15 7.02 21.69
N VAL A 393 -2.91 6.83 21.24
CA VAL A 393 -2.32 7.58 20.14
C VAL A 393 -1.72 6.56 19.18
N SER A 394 -2.29 6.44 17.98
CA SER A 394 -1.86 5.45 16.97
C SER A 394 -1.54 6.11 15.64
N ASP A 395 -0.48 5.64 15.00
CA ASP A 395 -0.11 6.02 13.63
C ASP A 395 -1.19 5.48 12.67
N VAL A 396 -1.61 6.29 11.70
CA VAL A 396 -2.58 5.86 10.67
C VAL A 396 -1.81 5.26 9.49
N PRO A 397 -1.95 3.95 9.21
CA PRO A 397 -1.23 3.30 8.12
C PRO A 397 -1.52 3.99 6.77
N GLY A 398 -0.48 4.45 6.08
CA GLY A 398 -0.60 5.17 4.81
C GLY A 398 -0.83 6.68 4.91
N GLY A 399 -0.72 7.27 6.10
CA GLY A 399 -0.87 8.71 6.35
C GLY A 399 0.39 9.57 6.18
N SER A 400 1.45 9.04 5.55
CA SER A 400 2.63 9.85 5.23
C SER A 400 2.34 10.79 4.05
N VAL A 401 2.72 12.06 4.20
CA VAL A 401 2.56 13.06 3.13
C VAL A 401 3.48 12.69 1.97
N ARG A 402 2.86 12.23 0.88
CA ARG A 402 3.55 11.83 -0.36
C ARG A 402 4.25 13.02 -1.02
N ARG A 403 5.30 12.74 -1.80
CA ARG A 403 6.01 13.73 -2.62
C ARG A 403 5.67 13.60 -4.11
N PRO A 404 4.48 14.09 -4.55
CA PRO A 404 4.02 13.92 -5.93
C PRO A 404 4.93 14.58 -6.97
N GLU A 405 5.70 15.59 -6.58
CA GLU A 405 6.68 16.27 -7.43
C GLU A 405 7.80 15.34 -7.94
N ARG A 406 8.14 14.28 -7.20
CA ARG A 406 9.18 13.31 -7.56
C ARG A 406 8.64 12.05 -8.23
N ALA A 407 7.32 11.96 -8.39
CA ALA A 407 6.68 10.75 -8.92
C ALA A 407 7.07 10.45 -10.37
N TRP A 408 7.25 11.47 -11.21
CA TRP A 408 7.76 11.31 -12.58
C TRP A 408 9.21 10.83 -12.61
N LEU A 409 10.04 11.28 -11.68
CA LEU A 409 11.42 10.81 -11.57
C LEU A 409 11.46 9.33 -11.15
N ALA A 410 10.63 8.94 -10.18
CA ALA A 410 10.52 7.53 -9.76
C ALA A 410 10.05 6.64 -10.91
N LEU A 411 9.07 7.09 -11.72
CA LEU A 411 8.62 6.39 -12.91
C LEU A 411 9.72 6.30 -13.98
N ALA A 412 10.47 7.38 -14.21
CA ALA A 412 11.57 7.40 -15.16
C ALA A 412 12.69 6.45 -14.75
N ILE A 413 13.02 6.37 -13.46
CA ILE A 413 14.00 5.41 -12.93
C ILE A 413 13.51 3.97 -13.15
N LEU A 414 12.24 3.67 -12.87
CA LEU A 414 11.66 2.36 -13.13
C LEU A 414 11.79 1.97 -14.61
N VAL A 415 11.39 2.87 -15.52
CA VAL A 415 11.48 2.63 -16.97
C VAL A 415 12.93 2.46 -17.42
N ALA A 416 13.84 3.33 -16.96
CA ALA A 416 15.26 3.25 -17.30
C ALA A 416 15.89 1.94 -16.82
N MET A 417 15.57 1.49 -15.60
CA MET A 417 16.04 0.22 -15.06
C MET A 417 15.52 -0.98 -15.85
N VAL A 418 14.24 -1.01 -16.21
CA VAL A 418 13.67 -2.09 -17.04
C VAL A 418 14.30 -2.10 -18.43
N SER A 419 14.47 -0.93 -19.05
CA SER A 419 15.14 -0.81 -20.35
C SER A 419 16.61 -1.25 -20.28
N ALA A 420 17.34 -0.87 -19.24
CA ALA A 420 18.73 -1.27 -19.06
C ALA A 420 18.89 -2.77 -18.78
N ALA A 421 17.93 -3.38 -18.06
CA ALA A 421 17.94 -4.81 -17.79
C ALA A 421 17.51 -5.68 -18.99
N THR A 422 16.92 -5.07 -20.02
CA THR A 422 16.47 -5.76 -21.24
C THR A 422 17.44 -5.63 -22.42
N MET A 423 18.42 -4.71 -22.32
CA MET A 423 19.54 -4.58 -23.24
C MET A 423 20.70 -5.46 -22.79
#